data_AF-A0A2J8NU44-F1
#
_entry.id   AF-A0A2J8NU44-F1
#
_cell.length_a   1.000
_cell.length_b   1.000
_cell.length_c   1.000
_cell.angle_alpha   90.00
_cell.angle_beta   90.00
_cell.angle_gamma   90.00
#
_symmetry.space_group_name_H-M   'P 1'
#
loop_
_entity.id
_entity.type
_entity.pdbx_description
1 polymer ?
#
loop_
_entity_poly.entity_id
_entity_poly.type
_entity_poly.pdbx_seq_one_letter_code
_entity_poly.pdbx_strand_id
1 'polypeptide(L)'
;MRVISIKNYHPKIRIITQMLQYHNKAHLLNIPSWNWKEGDDAICLAELKLGFIAQSCLAQGLSTMLANLFSMRSFIKVSSLIQAALILHGWN
;
A
#
# COMPACT_ATOMS: atom_id res chain seq x y z
N MET A 1 -9.01 1.70 17.78
CA MET A 1 -9.75 0.70 18.58
C MET A 1 -9.78 -0.71 18.00
N ARG A 2 -9.92 -0.93 16.67
CA ARG A 2 -9.99 -2.28 16.09
C ARG A 2 -8.74 -3.15 16.31
N VAL A 3 -7.54 -2.57 16.18
CA VAL A 3 -6.26 -3.29 16.37
C VAL A 3 -6.14 -3.89 17.77
N ILE A 4 -6.54 -3.14 18.80
CA ILE A 4 -6.50 -3.59 20.20
C ILE A 4 -7.41 -4.80 20.41
N SER A 5 -8.64 -4.77 19.87
CA SER A 5 -9.59 -5.87 19.97
C SER A 5 -9.05 -7.17 19.34
N ILE A 6 -8.46 -7.07 18.16
CA ILE A 6 -7.88 -8.23 17.45
C ILE A 6 -6.69 -8.81 18.23
N LYS A 7 -5.77 -7.96 18.69
CA LYS A 7 -4.61 -8.40 19.48
C LYS A 7 -5.00 -8.97 20.85
N ASN A 8 -6.12 -8.52 21.43
CA ASN A 8 -6.64 -9.05 22.68
C ASN A 8 -7.24 -10.46 22.50
N TYR A 9 -7.82 -10.76 21.33
CA TYR A 9 -8.32 -12.10 21.01
C TYR A 9 -7.20 -13.07 20.60
N HIS A 10 -6.28 -12.62 19.73
CA HIS A 10 -5.15 -13.42 19.27
C HIS A 10 -3.88 -12.56 19.12
N PRO A 11 -2.91 -12.63 20.06
CA PRO A 11 -1.78 -11.70 20.08
C PRO A 11 -0.75 -11.92 18.96
N LYS A 12 -0.62 -13.15 18.44
CA LYS A 12 0.39 -13.53 17.44
C LYS A 12 -0.03 -13.29 15.98
N ILE A 13 -1.20 -12.68 15.74
CA ILE A 13 -1.65 -12.41 14.38
C ILE A 13 -0.92 -11.18 13.82
N ARG A 14 -0.50 -11.27 12.56
CA ARG A 14 0.09 -10.15 11.83
C ARG A 14 -0.99 -9.15 11.43
N ILE A 15 -0.85 -7.89 11.85
CA ILE A 15 -1.79 -6.82 11.53
C ILE A 15 -1.10 -5.74 10.69
N ILE A 16 -1.63 -5.49 9.50
CA ILE A 16 -1.27 -4.32 8.68
C ILE A 16 -2.43 -3.33 8.73
N THR A 17 -2.19 -2.11 9.19
CA THR A 17 -3.23 -1.08 9.31
C THR A 17 -2.85 0.21 8.60
N GLN A 18 -3.86 0.92 8.08
CA GLN A 18 -3.68 2.23 7.47
C GLN A 18 -4.09 3.33 8.44
N MET A 19 -3.24 4.35 8.56
CA MET A 19 -3.42 5.49 9.45
C MET A 19 -3.40 6.79 8.67
N LEU A 20 -4.29 7.71 9.03
CA LEU A 20 -4.38 9.03 8.41
C LEU A 20 -3.39 10.03 9.00
N GLN A 21 -3.10 9.93 10.31
CA GLN A 21 -2.26 10.88 11.04
C GLN A 21 -1.08 10.16 11.69
N TYR A 22 0.10 10.79 11.63
CA TYR A 22 1.34 10.22 12.13
C TYR A 22 1.37 10.09 13.66
N HIS A 23 0.84 11.08 14.39
CA HIS A 23 0.84 11.06 15.86
C HIS A 23 0.09 9.85 16.43
N ASN A 24 -0.92 9.34 15.71
CA ASN A 24 -1.68 8.17 16.13
C ASN A 24 -0.85 6.87 16.08
N LYS A 25 0.24 6.84 15.30
CA LYS A 25 1.14 5.68 15.21
C LYS A 25 1.82 5.36 16.53
N ALA A 26 2.11 6.38 17.35
CA ALA A 26 2.69 6.21 18.68
C ALA A 26 1.76 5.42 19.63
N HIS A 27 0.44 5.59 19.49
CA HIS A 27 -0.53 4.83 20.30
C HIS A 27 -0.55 3.32 19.98
N LEU A 28 -0.13 2.91 18.77
CA LEU A 28 -0.01 1.49 18.42
C LEU A 28 1.25 0.86 19.01
N LEU A 29 2.37 1.60 19.07
CA LEU A 29 3.63 1.14 19.66
C LEU A 29 3.52 0.88 21.17
N ASN A 30 2.55 1.50 21.84
CA ASN A 30 2.30 1.29 23.26
C ASN A 30 1.52 0.00 23.57
N ILE A 31 1.05 -0.75 22.55
CA ILE A 31 0.37 -2.02 22.76
C ILE A 31 1.44 -3.11 22.96
N PRO A 32 1.47 -3.83 24.10
CA PRO A 32 2.53 -4.82 24.37
C PRO A 32 2.53 -5.99 23.39
N SER A 33 1.39 -6.29 22.77
CA SER A 33 1.22 -7.34 21.75
C SER A 33 1.55 -6.88 20.32
N TRP A 34 1.97 -5.64 20.11
CA TRP A 34 2.36 -5.13 18.80
C TRP A 34 3.85 -5.37 18.56
N ASN A 35 4.18 -6.24 17.59
CA ASN A 35 5.55 -6.64 17.32
C ASN A 35 5.92 -6.34 15.86
N TRP A 36 6.65 -5.25 15.65
CA TRP A 36 7.17 -4.87 14.32
C TRP A 36 8.14 -5.93 13.76
N LYS A 37 8.81 -6.73 14.60
CA LYS A 37 9.67 -7.83 14.14
C LYS A 37 8.89 -9.02 13.60
N GLU A 38 7.62 -9.16 13.99
CA GLU A 38 6.71 -10.21 13.56
C GLU A 38 5.87 -9.80 12.33
N GLY A 39 6.12 -8.58 11.81
CA GLY A 39 5.46 -8.04 10.62
C GLY A 39 4.21 -7.22 10.90
N ASP A 40 4.00 -6.75 12.13
CA ASP A 40 2.94 -5.77 12.43
C ASP A 40 3.35 -4.38 11.89
N ASP A 41 2.69 -3.95 10.82
CA ASP A 41 3.02 -2.71 10.10
C ASP A 41 1.88 -1.69 10.17
N ALA A 42 2.24 -0.45 10.51
CA ALA A 42 1.34 0.70 10.51
C ALA A 42 1.71 1.65 9.36
N ILE A 43 0.92 1.61 8.30
CA ILE A 43 1.11 2.41 7.09
C ILE A 43 0.46 3.77 7.30
N CYS A 44 1.27 4.83 7.47
CA CYS A 44 0.76 6.19 7.57
C CYS A 44 0.66 6.84 6.18
N LEU A 45 -0.57 7.17 5.75
CA LEU A 45 -0.81 7.81 4.47
C LEU A 45 -0.20 9.22 4.40
N ALA A 46 -0.21 9.97 5.51
CA ALA A 46 0.41 11.29 5.58
C ALA A 46 1.94 11.22 5.43
N GLU A 47 2.60 10.26 6.10
CA GLU A 47 4.04 10.05 5.95
C GLU A 47 4.39 9.67 4.52
N LEU A 48 3.69 8.68 3.93
CA LEU A 48 3.96 8.24 2.58
C LEU A 48 3.72 9.34 1.55
N LYS A 49 2.61 10.08 1.66
CA LYS A 49 2.29 11.17 0.74
C LYS A 49 3.35 12.27 0.79
N LEU A 50 3.69 12.77 1.98
CA LEU A 50 4.69 13.83 2.13
C LEU A 50 6.09 13.33 1.77
N GLY A 51 6.43 12.09 2.13
CA GLY A 51 7.70 11.45 1.77
C GLY A 51 7.86 11.31 0.26
N PHE A 52 6.83 10.87 -0.46
CA PHE A 52 6.87 10.79 -1.93
C PHE A 52 6.99 12.17 -2.58
N ILE A 53 6.32 13.19 -2.06
CA ILE A 53 6.47 14.57 -2.56
C ILE A 53 7.90 15.07 -2.30
N ALA A 54 8.42 14.87 -1.09
CA ALA A 54 9.77 15.29 -0.73
C ALA A 54 10.85 14.62 -1.60
N GLN A 55 10.70 13.32 -1.90
CA GLN A 55 11.62 12.63 -2.80
C GLN A 55 11.47 13.08 -4.26
N SER A 56 10.25 13.41 -4.69
CA SER A 56 10.02 14.01 -6.02
C SER A 56 10.62 15.41 -6.16
N CYS A 57 10.89 16.13 -5.05
CA CYS A 57 11.66 17.37 -5.07
C CYS A 57 13.15 17.14 -5.39
N LEU A 58 13.71 15.98 -5.04
CA LEU A 58 15.11 15.62 -5.33
C LEU A 58 15.26 15.04 -6.74
N ALA A 59 14.33 14.19 -7.16
CA ALA A 59 14.30 13.60 -8.49
C ALA A 59 12.87 13.61 -9.03
N GLN A 60 12.61 14.44 -10.04
CA GLN A 60 11.28 14.58 -10.62
C GLN A 60 10.80 13.25 -11.22
N GLY A 61 9.59 12.81 -10.85
CA GLY A 61 9.01 11.54 -11.32
C GLY A 61 9.28 10.32 -10.42
N LEU A 62 10.05 10.47 -9.33
CA LEU A 62 10.31 9.35 -8.42
C LEU A 62 9.04 8.81 -7.75
N SER A 63 8.10 9.68 -7.35
CA SER A 63 6.83 9.26 -6.75
C SER A 63 6.00 8.37 -7.68
N THR A 64 5.98 8.68 -8.98
CA THR A 64 5.26 7.86 -9.98
C THR A 64 5.94 6.52 -10.24
N MET A 65 7.28 6.49 -10.22
CA MET A 65 8.03 5.25 -10.32
C MET A 65 7.73 4.33 -9.13
N LEU A 66 7.81 4.85 -7.90
CA LEU A 66 7.49 4.10 -6.68
C LEU A 66 6.05 3.62 -6.66
N ALA A 67 5.09 4.46 -7.05
CA ALA A 67 3.68 4.06 -7.12
C ALA A 67 3.44 2.89 -8.11
N ASN A 68 4.14 2.90 -9.25
CA ASN A 68 4.03 1.82 -10.23
C ASN A 68 4.73 0.53 -9.79
N LEU A 69 5.74 0.59 -8.90
CA LEU A 69 6.36 -0.60 -8.33
C LEU A 69 5.45 -1.31 -7.33
N PHE A 70 4.71 -0.57 -6.51
CA PHE A 70 3.74 -1.17 -5.58
C PHE A 70 2.45 -1.61 -6.25
N SER A 71 2.07 -0.98 -7.37
CA SER A 71 0.91 -1.38 -8.15
C SER A 71 1.29 -2.56 -9.04
N MET A 72 0.74 -3.75 -8.75
CA MET A 72 0.82 -4.87 -9.70
C MET A 72 0.13 -4.47 -11.00
N ARG A 73 0.91 -4.13 -12.02
CA ARG A 73 0.45 -3.84 -13.39
C ARG A 73 0.93 -4.94 -14.31
N SER A 74 0.00 -5.61 -14.99
CA SER A 74 0.32 -6.51 -16.09
C SER A 74 0.55 -5.72 -17.38
N PHE A 75 1.63 -6.03 -18.10
CA PHE A 75 1.90 -5.42 -19.41
C PHE A 75 1.03 -6.10 -20.47
N ILE A 76 -0.20 -5.61 -20.65
CA ILE A 76 -1.04 -6.06 -21.76
C ILE A 76 -0.49 -5.39 -23.02
N LYS A 77 0.10 -6.17 -23.94
CA LYS A 77 0.43 -5.68 -25.27
C LYS A 77 -0.86 -5.15 -25.90
N VAL A 78 -0.89 -3.89 -26.31
CA VAL A 78 -2.04 -3.28 -26.98
C VAL A 78 -2.48 -4.11 -28.21
N SER A 79 -1.56 -4.83 -28.85
CA SER A 79 -1.86 -5.80 -29.91
C SER A 79 -2.86 -6.89 -29.48
N SER A 80 -2.77 -7.44 -28.27
CA SER A 80 -3.72 -8.47 -27.80
C SER A 80 -5.06 -7.87 -27.37
N LEU A 81 -5.11 -6.59 -26.98
CA LEU A 81 -6.37 -5.88 -26.72
C LEU A 81 -7.10 -5.53 -28.02
N ILE A 82 -6.39 -5.11 -29.07
CA ILE A 82 -6.97 -4.91 -30.39
C ILE A 82 -7.46 -6.26 -30.94
N GLN A 83 -6.68 -7.33 -30.82
CA GLN A 83 -7.11 -8.66 -31.25
C GLN A 83 -8.33 -9.16 -30.45
N ALA A 84 -8.33 -9.01 -29.12
CA ALA A 84 -9.46 -9.40 -28.28
C ALA A 84 -10.70 -8.52 -28.50
N ALA A 85 -10.52 -7.22 -28.74
CA ALA A 85 -11.60 -6.29 -29.07
C ALA A 85 -12.16 -6.55 -30.47
N LEU A 86 -11.32 -6.85 -31.48
CA LEU A 86 -11.76 -7.25 -32.82
C LEU A 86 -12.55 -8.57 -32.77
N ILE A 87 -12.08 -9.56 -31.97
CA ILE A 87 -12.80 -10.82 -31.75
C ILE A 87 -14.14 -10.58 -31.02
N LEU A 88 -14.18 -9.71 -30.02
CA LEU A 88 -15.42 -9.37 -29.29
C LEU A 88 -16.41 -8.53 -30.12
N HIS A 89 -15.91 -7.72 -31.06
CA HIS A 89 -16.74 -6.94 -31.98
C HIS A 89 -17.04 -7.66 -33.30
N GLY A 90 -16.60 -8.92 -33.48
CA GLY A 90 -16.99 -9.75 -34.62
C GLY A 90 -16.44 -9.30 -35.98
N TRP A 91 -15.36 -8.52 -36.00
CA TRP A 91 -14.67 -8.20 -37.26
C TRP A 91 -13.49 -9.17 -37.41
N ASN A 92 -13.69 -10.19 -38.25
CA ASN A 92 -12.65 -11.09 -38.78
C ASN A 92 -12.29 -10.68 -40.20
#